data_AF-R9P2J6-F1
#
_entry.id   AF-R9P2J6-F1
#
_cell.length_a   1.000
_cell.length_b   1.000
_cell.length_c   1.000
_cell.angle_alpha   90.00
_cell.angle_beta   90.00
_cell.angle_gamma   90.00
#
_symmetry.space_group_name_H-M   'P 1'
#
loop_
_entity.id
_entity.type
_entity.pdbx_description
1 polymer ?
#
loop_
_entity_poly.entity_id
_entity_poly.type
_entity_poly.pdbx_seq_one_letter_code
_entity_poly.pdbx_strand_id
1 'polypeptide(L)'
;MSNQSGAGGQPPKSGFHQAASFVERALSFRANTQRTPSSSSVPSGEQSLLPHHDRPSTRPAIPAPLNANDMKETEVSFPRVPDAQIENLLPGSELEDARRCIQAALQEMHLNYDLDPKLLDERSEANRGNALLALLLSRIVVHQPNSLDDDYEHGEGHLSGAIIDQDNQVRDGNTSAADGGKPKSTLMAPPRTYETHDLLKAIDKKDVETILAIRNANFDLLLDLSHGGGPAGKNSPAASQAGGSTNTPLGYAISLGKGWESVSIVLVGALSKFVSQLPDDEDEYENAPSAATSIGGTVDKVKKPKKLQLDPRTMARLRKIRVNLKLAIDHSIFQDQTSLLASYLQVLVMSEGSPFLHSAIEDVGHCLAQRYSAAGNLDGGADPVARSRSQVMQFVTDSLRHKSDKVAAVKDYVANAQSDLLLMSLWSLIKLTRSQFEAVQQGLGGSGKGGDEAELRDLCNPLPSFFFARDDRVSSNFVARVGRLEHAIGGMSGVRGPPAGLVKLATRVAEALQEGARRKNSHERLEIIAASLEGSKRQS
;
A
#
# COMPACT_ATOMS: atom_id res chain seq x y z
N MET A 1 -33.66 -21.29 -58.97
CA MET A 1 -34.66 -20.25 -59.27
C MET A 1 -35.35 -19.87 -57.97
N SER A 2 -35.51 -18.56 -57.76
CA SER A 2 -36.47 -17.90 -56.88
C SER A 2 -36.14 -17.71 -55.38
N ASN A 3 -35.96 -16.43 -55.06
CA ASN A 3 -35.94 -15.73 -53.78
C ASN A 3 -37.26 -15.87 -52.99
N GLN A 4 -37.22 -15.77 -51.65
CA GLN A 4 -37.64 -14.57 -50.89
C GLN A 4 -37.77 -14.79 -49.36
N SER A 5 -37.26 -13.78 -48.64
CA SER A 5 -37.72 -13.21 -47.34
C SER A 5 -37.46 -14.00 -46.04
N GLY A 6 -36.97 -13.43 -44.94
CA GLY A 6 -36.81 -12.01 -44.57
C GLY A 6 -37.64 -11.67 -43.34
N ALA A 7 -37.26 -12.17 -42.16
CA ALA A 7 -37.89 -11.79 -40.88
C ALA A 7 -36.79 -11.53 -39.83
N GLY A 8 -36.69 -10.27 -39.40
CA GLY A 8 -35.74 -9.82 -38.39
C GLY A 8 -36.18 -10.21 -36.98
N GLY A 9 -35.35 -11.01 -36.29
CA GLY A 9 -35.44 -11.22 -34.86
C GLY A 9 -34.57 -10.20 -34.12
N GLN A 10 -35.17 -9.40 -33.24
CA GLN A 10 -34.42 -8.62 -32.24
C GLN A 10 -33.74 -9.58 -31.24
N PRO A 11 -32.49 -9.32 -30.84
CA PRO A 11 -31.84 -10.12 -29.80
C PRO A 11 -32.43 -9.78 -28.41
N PRO A 12 -32.49 -10.77 -27.48
CA PRO A 12 -33.01 -10.55 -26.14
C PRO A 12 -32.11 -9.55 -25.40
N LYS A 13 -32.73 -8.51 -24.84
CA LYS A 13 -32.05 -7.55 -23.98
C LYS A 13 -31.48 -8.28 -22.77
N SER A 14 -30.15 -8.26 -22.68
CA SER A 14 -29.32 -8.78 -21.59
C SER A 14 -29.85 -8.37 -20.21
N GLY A 15 -30.04 -9.35 -19.33
CA GLY A 15 -30.39 -9.17 -17.91
C GLY A 15 -29.34 -8.44 -17.07
N PHE A 16 -28.22 -8.04 -17.66
CA PHE A 16 -27.15 -7.31 -16.98
C PHE A 16 -27.53 -5.85 -16.66
N HIS A 17 -28.40 -5.22 -17.46
CA HIS A 17 -28.90 -3.88 -17.17
C HIS A 17 -29.87 -3.84 -15.98
N GLN A 18 -30.59 -4.93 -15.71
CA GLN A 18 -31.44 -5.03 -14.52
C GLN A 18 -30.63 -5.24 -13.24
N ALA A 19 -29.51 -5.97 -13.30
CA ALA A 19 -28.61 -6.14 -12.16
C ALA A 19 -27.85 -4.85 -11.80
N ALA A 20 -27.36 -4.11 -12.81
CA ALA A 20 -26.73 -2.80 -12.60
C ALA A 20 -27.73 -1.76 -12.06
N SER A 21 -28.97 -1.76 -12.59
CA SER A 21 -30.07 -0.94 -12.07
C SER A 21 -30.45 -1.28 -10.62
N PHE A 22 -30.29 -2.54 -10.20
CA PHE A 22 -30.62 -2.96 -8.83
C PHE A 22 -29.53 -2.53 -7.83
N VAL A 23 -28.26 -2.57 -8.22
CA VAL A 23 -27.14 -2.08 -7.41
C VAL A 23 -27.14 -0.54 -7.32
N GLU A 24 -27.45 0.16 -8.41
CA GLU A 24 -27.65 1.63 -8.40
C GLU A 24 -28.83 2.03 -7.50
N ARG A 25 -29.94 1.28 -7.56
CA ARG A 25 -31.12 1.55 -6.72
C ARG A 25 -30.88 1.19 -5.25
N ALA A 26 -30.11 0.14 -4.95
CA ALA A 26 -29.73 -0.22 -3.58
C ALA A 26 -28.76 0.79 -2.94
N LEU A 27 -27.91 1.44 -3.75
CA LEU A 27 -26.99 2.48 -3.28
C LEU A 27 -27.64 3.88 -3.20
N SER A 28 -28.71 4.14 -3.97
CA SER A 28 -29.46 5.41 -3.89
C SER A 28 -30.40 5.50 -2.67
N PHE A 29 -30.69 4.40 -1.97
CA PHE A 29 -31.53 4.41 -0.76
C PHE A 29 -30.83 4.93 0.50
N ARG A 30 -29.51 5.21 0.46
CA ARG A 30 -28.78 5.76 1.62
C ARG A 30 -28.59 7.28 1.61
N ALA A 31 -29.02 7.99 0.56
CA ALA A 31 -28.76 9.43 0.44
C ALA A 31 -29.89 10.19 -0.27
N ASN A 32 -31.10 10.20 0.30
CA ASN A 32 -32.02 11.35 0.28
C ASN A 32 -33.41 10.94 0.82
N THR A 33 -33.68 11.29 2.08
CA THR A 33 -35.04 11.52 2.55
C THR A 33 -35.10 12.95 3.04
N GLN A 34 -35.45 13.90 2.16
CA GLN A 34 -36.33 15.03 2.46
C GLN A 34 -36.66 15.86 1.19
N ARG A 35 -37.96 16.15 1.02
CA ARG A 35 -38.62 17.10 0.07
C ARG A 35 -38.70 16.60 -1.38
N THR A 36 -39.82 16.56 -2.12
CA THR A 36 -41.17 17.17 -2.16
C THR A 36 -41.95 16.47 -3.31
N PRO A 37 -43.05 17.01 -3.88
CA PRO A 37 -44.44 17.11 -3.40
C PRO A 37 -45.38 16.09 -4.07
N SER A 38 -46.48 15.78 -3.41
CA SER A 38 -47.49 14.81 -3.87
C SER A 38 -48.47 15.44 -4.86
N SER A 39 -48.68 14.79 -6.00
CA SER A 39 -49.94 14.86 -6.74
C SER A 39 -50.27 13.49 -7.32
N SER A 40 -51.32 12.85 -6.81
CA SER A 40 -52.17 11.95 -7.60
C SER A 40 -53.48 11.67 -6.88
N SER A 41 -54.49 11.53 -7.73
CA SER A 41 -55.89 11.17 -7.51
C SER A 41 -56.10 9.78 -6.88
N VAL A 42 -57.01 9.71 -5.88
CA VAL A 42 -58.22 8.84 -5.72
C VAL A 42 -58.24 7.47 -6.44
N PRO A 43 -58.75 6.33 -5.88
CA PRO A 43 -59.82 6.20 -4.86
C PRO A 43 -59.63 5.16 -3.72
N SER A 44 -60.44 5.39 -2.67
CA SER A 44 -61.27 4.46 -1.87
C SER A 44 -60.74 3.09 -1.42
N GLY A 45 -60.73 2.87 -0.10
CA GLY A 45 -60.74 1.52 0.48
C GLY A 45 -60.35 1.46 1.96
N GLU A 46 -61.38 1.54 2.83
CA GLU A 46 -61.52 0.95 4.17
C GLU A 46 -60.51 1.23 5.31
N GLN A 47 -61.14 1.50 6.46
CA GLN A 47 -60.62 1.93 7.75
C GLN A 47 -59.88 0.81 8.49
N SER A 48 -58.76 1.13 9.15
CA SER A 48 -58.48 0.59 10.49
C SER A 48 -57.47 1.48 11.23
N LEU A 49 -57.88 1.93 12.42
CA LEU A 49 -57.19 2.88 13.30
C LEU A 49 -56.23 2.15 14.23
N LEU A 50 -54.94 2.51 14.23
CA LEU A 50 -54.00 2.21 15.32
C LEU A 50 -53.10 3.45 15.58
N PRO A 51 -52.80 3.80 16.84
CA PRO A 51 -52.05 4.99 17.18
C PRO A 51 -50.53 4.73 17.10
N HIS A 52 -49.81 5.53 16.30
CA HIS A 52 -48.35 5.59 16.31
C HIS A 52 -47.87 6.37 17.55
N HIS A 53 -47.19 5.66 18.47
CA HIS A 53 -46.36 6.30 19.50
C HIS A 53 -44.99 6.62 18.90
N ASP A 54 -44.73 7.89 18.60
CA ASP A 54 -43.37 8.39 18.38
C ASP A 54 -42.59 8.33 19.70
N ARG A 55 -41.62 7.42 19.80
CA ARG A 55 -40.69 7.36 20.92
C ARG A 55 -39.67 8.50 20.79
N PRO A 56 -39.41 9.29 21.84
CA PRO A 56 -38.38 10.32 21.82
C PRO A 56 -37.00 9.68 21.60
N SER A 57 -36.25 10.19 20.61
CA SER A 57 -34.86 9.80 20.35
C SER A 57 -33.98 10.24 21.53
N THR A 58 -33.33 9.28 22.19
CA THR A 58 -32.26 9.57 23.14
C THR A 58 -31.08 10.18 22.38
N ARG A 59 -30.55 11.32 22.86
CA ARG A 59 -29.34 11.92 22.31
C ARG A 59 -28.16 11.57 23.21
N PRO A 60 -27.10 10.93 22.69
CA PRO A 60 -25.86 10.79 23.44
C PRO A 60 -25.25 12.17 23.67
N ALA A 61 -24.82 12.44 24.90
CA ALA A 61 -24.15 13.69 25.26
C ALA A 61 -22.82 13.37 25.97
N ILE A 62 -21.81 14.20 25.75
CA ILE A 62 -20.57 14.15 26.53
C ILE A 62 -20.71 15.26 27.59
N PRO A 63 -20.79 14.93 28.89
CA PRO A 63 -21.15 15.90 29.93
C PRO A 63 -20.07 16.97 30.18
N ALA A 64 -18.81 16.68 29.80
CA ALA A 64 -17.71 17.65 29.86
C ALA A 64 -16.69 17.41 28.73
N PRO A 65 -16.16 18.47 28.09
CA PRO A 65 -15.10 18.32 27.10
C PRO A 65 -13.83 17.74 27.74
N LEU A 66 -13.02 17.06 26.92
CA LEU A 66 -11.71 16.60 27.37
C LEU A 66 -10.82 17.80 27.74
N ASN A 67 -10.14 17.71 28.87
CA ASN A 67 -9.23 18.72 29.39
C ASN A 67 -7.78 18.21 29.37
N ALA A 68 -6.83 19.10 29.71
CA ALA A 68 -5.40 18.77 29.67
C ALA A 68 -4.98 17.69 30.70
N ASN A 69 -5.73 17.49 31.78
CA ASN A 69 -5.43 16.43 32.75
C ASN A 69 -5.81 15.05 32.21
N ASP A 70 -6.88 14.98 31.41
CA ASP A 70 -7.31 13.75 30.74
C ASP A 70 -6.21 13.20 29.81
N MET A 71 -5.48 14.10 29.14
CA MET A 71 -4.35 13.71 28.30
C MET A 71 -3.22 13.07 29.13
N LYS A 72 -2.94 13.61 30.33
CA LYS A 72 -1.91 13.05 31.23
C LYS A 72 -2.31 11.69 31.79
N GLU A 73 -3.58 11.47 32.08
CA GLU A 73 -4.07 10.16 32.52
C GLU A 73 -3.88 9.08 31.44
N THR A 74 -4.12 9.42 30.17
CA THR A 74 -3.89 8.50 29.04
C THR A 74 -2.42 8.21 28.74
N GLU A 75 -1.47 8.95 29.32
CA GLU A 75 -0.03 8.67 29.19
C GLU A 75 0.43 7.59 30.19
N VAL A 76 -0.27 7.45 31.32
CA VAL A 76 0.06 6.51 32.39
C VAL A 76 -0.56 5.14 32.15
N SER A 77 -1.84 5.09 31.76
CA SER A 77 -2.59 3.83 31.58
C SER A 77 -3.65 3.91 30.49
N PHE A 78 -3.96 2.78 29.87
CA PHE A 78 -5.05 2.69 28.90
C PHE A 78 -6.42 2.81 29.60
N PRO A 79 -7.30 3.73 29.17
CA PRO A 79 -8.62 3.92 29.77
C PRO A 79 -9.50 2.69 29.63
N ARG A 80 -10.13 2.26 30.73
CA ARG A 80 -11.07 1.14 30.73
C ARG A 80 -12.47 1.61 30.36
N VAL A 81 -13.06 0.99 29.35
CA VAL A 81 -14.48 1.16 28.99
C VAL A 81 -15.25 -0.02 29.59
N PRO A 82 -16.17 0.20 30.57
CA PRO A 82 -16.96 -0.89 31.15
C PRO A 82 -17.91 -1.53 30.13
N ASP A 83 -18.18 -2.83 30.24
CA ASP A 83 -19.12 -3.51 29.33
C ASP A 83 -20.53 -2.93 29.40
N ALA A 84 -20.98 -2.55 30.60
CA ALA A 84 -22.25 -1.86 30.80
C ALA A 84 -22.34 -0.53 30.02
N GLN A 85 -21.20 0.15 29.82
CA GLN A 85 -21.14 1.38 29.03
C GLN A 85 -21.35 1.09 27.54
N ILE A 86 -20.75 0.02 27.02
CA ILE A 86 -20.95 -0.43 25.63
C ILE A 86 -22.39 -0.90 25.42
N GLU A 87 -22.97 -1.57 26.43
CA GLU A 87 -24.37 -2.00 26.42
C GLU A 87 -25.35 -0.82 26.43
N ASN A 88 -25.06 0.23 27.20
CA ASN A 88 -25.86 1.46 27.21
C ASN A 88 -25.78 2.24 25.89
N LEU A 89 -24.62 2.22 25.22
CA LEU A 89 -24.43 2.87 23.92
C LEU A 89 -25.11 2.13 22.78
N LEU A 90 -25.19 0.80 22.88
CA LEU A 90 -25.79 -0.08 21.88
C LEU A 90 -26.82 -0.97 22.57
N PRO A 91 -28.00 -0.44 22.96
CA PRO A 91 -29.04 -1.24 23.60
C PRO A 91 -29.68 -2.21 22.61
N GLY A 92 -30.20 -3.34 23.10
CA GLY A 92 -30.95 -4.32 22.30
C GLY A 92 -30.16 -5.59 21.97
N SER A 93 -30.87 -6.72 21.82
CA SER A 93 -30.27 -8.02 21.49
C SER A 93 -29.72 -8.09 20.07
N GLU A 94 -30.30 -7.31 19.16
CA GLU A 94 -29.95 -7.22 17.74
C GLU A 94 -28.57 -6.59 17.48
N LEU A 95 -28.00 -5.89 18.47
CA LEU A 95 -26.68 -5.26 18.40
C LEU A 95 -25.59 -6.04 19.14
N GLU A 96 -25.84 -7.29 19.55
CA GLU A 96 -24.89 -8.08 20.34
C GLU A 96 -23.57 -8.33 19.59
N ASP A 97 -23.64 -8.67 18.30
CA ASP A 97 -22.44 -8.89 17.48
C ASP A 97 -21.61 -7.60 17.34
N ALA A 98 -22.27 -6.43 17.23
CA ALA A 98 -21.59 -5.14 17.20
C ALA A 98 -20.87 -4.84 18.52
N ARG A 99 -21.48 -5.18 19.67
CA ARG A 99 -20.83 -5.06 20.99
C ARG A 99 -19.59 -5.94 21.09
N ARG A 100 -19.67 -7.20 20.62
CA ARG A 100 -18.50 -8.12 20.60
C ARG A 100 -17.38 -7.57 19.72
N CYS A 101 -17.69 -7.00 18.55
CA CYS A 101 -16.70 -6.37 17.68
C CYS A 101 -16.01 -5.18 18.36
N ILE A 102 -16.76 -4.31 19.05
CA ILE A 102 -16.18 -3.16 19.77
C ILE A 102 -15.30 -3.63 20.93
N GLN A 103 -15.72 -4.65 21.68
CA GLN A 103 -14.91 -5.24 22.74
C GLN A 103 -13.60 -5.80 22.22
N ALA A 104 -13.63 -6.56 21.11
CA ALA A 104 -12.42 -7.09 20.48
C ALA A 104 -11.48 -5.97 20.02
N ALA A 105 -12.02 -4.92 19.41
CA ALA A 105 -11.22 -3.75 19.00
C ALA A 105 -10.59 -3.03 20.20
N LEU A 106 -11.33 -2.82 21.29
CA LEU A 106 -10.80 -2.21 22.51
C LEU A 106 -9.70 -3.06 23.16
N GLN A 107 -9.83 -4.39 23.14
CA GLN A 107 -8.81 -5.31 23.63
C GLN A 107 -7.54 -5.25 22.78
N GLU A 108 -7.68 -5.20 21.46
CA GLU A 108 -6.54 -5.05 20.54
C GLU A 108 -5.84 -3.70 20.72
N MET A 109 -6.60 -2.61 20.87
CA MET A 109 -6.06 -1.27 21.16
C MET A 109 -5.28 -1.25 22.49
N HIS A 110 -5.81 -1.91 23.52
CA HIS A 110 -5.15 -2.03 24.81
C HIS A 110 -3.85 -2.85 24.70
N LEU A 111 -3.88 -4.00 24.03
CA LEU A 111 -2.69 -4.83 23.81
C LEU A 111 -1.60 -4.07 23.05
N ASN A 112 -1.99 -3.36 21.99
CA ASN A 112 -1.07 -2.52 21.20
C ASN A 112 -0.50 -1.36 22.04
N TYR A 113 -1.29 -0.81 22.96
CA TYR A 113 -0.84 0.22 23.90
C TYR A 113 0.18 -0.35 24.90
N ASP A 114 -0.01 -1.56 25.40
CA ASP A 114 0.91 -2.22 26.35
C ASP A 114 2.23 -2.65 25.69
N LEU A 115 2.15 -3.12 24.44
CA LEU A 115 3.32 -3.55 23.66
C LEU A 115 4.14 -2.38 23.08
N ASP A 116 3.65 -1.15 23.17
CA ASP A 116 4.33 0.04 22.64
C ASP A 116 5.59 0.38 23.46
N PRO A 117 6.80 0.27 22.89
CA PRO A 117 8.01 0.66 23.58
C PRO A 117 8.02 2.17 23.81
N LYS A 118 8.03 2.60 25.07
CA LYS A 118 8.22 4.00 25.45
C LYS A 118 9.63 4.46 25.03
N LEU A 119 9.75 5.12 23.89
CA LEU A 119 10.99 5.78 23.49
C LEU A 119 10.95 7.21 24.05
N LEU A 120 11.96 7.59 24.83
CA LEU A 120 12.06 8.93 25.44
C LEU A 120 10.85 9.28 26.34
N ASP A 121 10.35 8.29 27.08
CA ASP A 121 9.14 8.40 27.94
C ASP A 121 7.83 8.75 27.20
N GLU A 122 7.84 8.82 25.87
CA GLU A 122 6.67 9.11 25.04
C GLU A 122 6.19 7.84 24.32
N ARG A 123 4.86 7.69 24.24
CA ARG A 123 4.20 6.62 23.45
C ARG A 123 3.95 7.10 22.03
N SER A 124 3.81 6.18 21.08
CA SER A 124 3.49 6.52 19.70
C SER A 124 2.18 7.31 19.59
N GLU A 125 2.11 8.26 18.64
CA GLU A 125 0.91 9.08 18.42
C GLU A 125 -0.34 8.24 18.15
N ALA A 126 -0.19 7.10 17.48
CA ALA A 126 -1.28 6.16 17.21
C ALA A 126 -1.86 5.56 18.50
N ASN A 127 -1.00 5.11 19.42
CA ASN A 127 -1.47 4.56 20.70
C ASN A 127 -1.99 5.63 21.65
N ARG A 128 -1.45 6.85 21.60
CA ARG A 128 -2.05 8.02 22.29
C ARG A 128 -3.46 8.30 21.76
N GLY A 129 -3.64 8.28 20.44
CA GLY A 129 -4.95 8.40 19.81
C GLY A 129 -5.91 7.30 20.23
N ASN A 130 -5.45 6.05 20.27
CA ASN A 130 -6.25 4.90 20.71
C ASN A 130 -6.72 5.04 22.17
N ALA A 131 -5.83 5.48 23.07
CA ALA A 131 -6.18 5.72 24.46
C ALA A 131 -7.22 6.86 24.60
N LEU A 132 -7.10 7.93 23.83
CA LEU A 132 -8.07 9.04 23.82
C LEU A 132 -9.44 8.61 23.28
N LEU A 133 -9.48 7.74 22.27
CA LEU A 133 -10.74 7.16 21.76
C LEU A 133 -11.43 6.31 22.82
N ALA A 134 -10.69 5.47 23.54
CA ALA A 134 -11.22 4.70 24.66
C ALA A 134 -11.75 5.62 25.78
N LEU A 135 -11.05 6.71 26.08
CA LEU A 135 -11.50 7.70 27.08
C LEU A 135 -12.77 8.44 26.64
N LEU A 136 -12.90 8.76 25.35
CA LEU A 136 -14.12 9.38 24.83
C LEU A 136 -15.30 8.42 24.99
N LEU A 137 -15.13 7.16 24.61
CA LEU A 137 -16.17 6.14 24.73
C LEU A 137 -16.61 5.91 26.18
N SER A 138 -15.70 5.99 27.15
CA SER A 138 -16.04 5.85 28.57
C SER A 138 -16.83 7.04 29.12
N ARG A 139 -16.84 8.19 28.43
CA ARG A 139 -17.50 9.43 28.88
C ARG A 139 -18.83 9.75 28.20
N ILE A 140 -19.20 9.03 27.14
CA ILE A 140 -20.48 9.30 26.46
C ILE A 140 -21.61 8.86 27.38
N VAL A 141 -22.48 9.78 27.82
CA VAL A 141 -23.64 9.43 28.64
C VAL A 141 -24.88 9.38 27.73
N VAL A 142 -25.56 8.23 27.72
CA VAL A 142 -26.85 8.07 27.04
C VAL A 142 -27.95 8.28 28.07
N HIS A 143 -28.64 9.41 28.01
CA HIS A 143 -29.75 9.71 28.92
C HIS A 143 -30.95 8.84 28.52
N GLN A 144 -31.40 7.96 29.42
CA GLN A 144 -32.66 7.25 29.25
C GLN A 144 -33.83 8.21 29.57
N PRO A 145 -34.87 8.26 28.73
CA PRO A 145 -35.99 9.17 28.94
C PRO A 145 -36.94 8.54 29.95
N ASN A 146 -36.63 8.60 31.25
CA ASN A 146 -37.55 8.20 32.33
C ASN A 146 -37.13 8.78 33.68
N SER A 147 -37.52 10.02 33.94
CA SER A 147 -37.97 10.46 35.27
C SER A 147 -38.71 11.79 35.10
N LEU A 148 -40.00 11.77 35.42
CA LEU A 148 -40.84 12.95 35.63
C LEU A 148 -40.31 13.69 36.87
N ASP A 149 -39.44 14.67 36.64
CA ASP A 149 -39.24 15.85 37.48
C ASP A 149 -38.06 16.61 36.86
N ASP A 150 -38.35 17.68 36.12
CA ASP A 150 -37.68 18.96 36.35
C ASP A 150 -38.36 20.05 35.50
N ASP A 151 -38.90 20.99 36.25
CA ASP A 151 -39.66 22.16 35.87
C ASP A 151 -38.68 23.34 35.79
N TYR A 152 -38.80 24.17 34.74
CA TYR A 152 -38.17 25.49 34.52
C TYR A 152 -36.64 25.61 34.46
N GLU A 153 -36.11 25.94 33.26
CA GLU A 153 -35.50 27.26 33.03
C GLU A 153 -35.29 27.54 31.54
N HIS A 154 -35.94 28.60 31.05
CA HIS A 154 -35.67 29.23 29.77
C HIS A 154 -34.31 29.95 29.82
N GLY A 155 -33.31 29.42 29.12
CA GLY A 155 -32.05 30.10 28.82
C GLY A 155 -31.93 30.39 27.33
N GLU A 156 -32.46 31.53 26.91
CA GLU A 156 -32.34 32.09 25.56
C GLU A 156 -30.88 32.53 25.33
N GLY A 157 -30.09 31.65 24.69
CA GLY A 157 -28.67 31.89 24.39
C GLY A 157 -28.47 32.42 22.98
N HIS A 158 -28.41 33.75 22.85
CA HIS A 158 -27.99 34.47 21.65
C HIS A 158 -26.60 34.03 21.17
N LEU A 159 -26.46 33.68 19.88
CA LEU A 159 -25.20 33.70 19.17
C LEU A 159 -25.22 34.81 18.12
N SER A 160 -24.93 36.03 18.59
CA SER A 160 -24.47 37.14 17.76
C SER A 160 -22.95 37.05 17.63
N GLY A 161 -22.46 36.80 16.42
CA GLY A 161 -21.05 36.92 16.06
C GLY A 161 -20.92 37.83 14.84
N ALA A 162 -20.64 39.10 15.09
CA ALA A 162 -20.61 40.19 14.13
C ALA A 162 -19.52 40.01 13.05
N ILE A 163 -19.91 40.30 11.81
CA ILE A 163 -19.02 40.54 10.67
C ILE A 163 -18.46 41.95 10.84
N ILE A 164 -17.14 42.08 10.94
CA ILE A 164 -16.44 43.37 10.83
C ILE A 164 -16.12 43.58 9.35
N ASP A 165 -16.85 44.50 8.72
CA ASP A 165 -16.44 45.19 7.50
C ASP A 165 -15.29 46.16 7.83
N GLN A 166 -14.24 46.12 7.03
CA GLN A 166 -13.32 47.25 6.95
C GLN A 166 -12.86 47.44 5.50
N ASP A 167 -13.60 48.30 4.82
CA ASP A 167 -13.25 48.89 3.53
C ASP A 167 -12.23 50.02 3.69
N ASN A 168 -11.33 50.09 2.71
CA ASN A 168 -10.71 51.26 2.10
C ASN A 168 -10.03 52.35 2.96
N GLN A 169 -8.72 52.51 2.72
CA GLN A 169 -8.18 53.85 2.47
C GLN A 169 -7.20 53.87 1.28
N VAL A 170 -7.52 54.82 0.39
CA VAL A 170 -6.79 55.28 -0.80
C VAL A 170 -5.86 56.43 -0.38
N ARG A 171 -4.62 56.48 -0.90
CA ARG A 171 -4.06 57.64 -1.67
C ARG A 171 -2.55 57.56 -1.94
N ASP A 172 -2.22 57.80 -3.22
CA ASP A 172 -1.20 58.69 -3.82
C ASP A 172 0.20 58.75 -3.17
N GLY A 173 1.35 58.57 -3.83
CA GLY A 173 1.74 58.69 -5.24
C GLY A 173 3.03 59.50 -5.28
N ASN A 174 4.13 58.99 -5.87
CA ASN A 174 5.03 59.76 -6.74
C ASN A 174 6.22 58.97 -7.32
N THR A 175 6.54 59.39 -8.53
CA THR A 175 7.60 59.02 -9.49
C THR A 175 9.05 59.16 -8.99
N SER A 176 9.97 58.35 -9.53
CA SER A 176 11.10 58.82 -10.38
C SER A 176 12.00 57.67 -10.86
N ALA A 177 12.49 57.82 -12.09
CA ALA A 177 13.41 56.93 -12.80
C ALA A 177 14.89 57.33 -12.62
N ALA A 178 15.80 56.34 -12.69
CA ALA A 178 17.20 56.40 -13.18
C ALA A 178 17.79 54.99 -13.00
N ASP A 179 17.95 54.19 -14.06
CA ASP A 179 19.14 54.02 -14.92
C ASP A 179 20.46 53.69 -14.18
N GLY A 180 21.14 52.64 -14.65
CA GLY A 180 22.42 52.17 -14.12
C GLY A 180 22.66 50.67 -14.29
N GLY A 181 22.89 50.22 -15.53
CA GLY A 181 23.17 48.81 -15.85
C GLY A 181 24.53 48.31 -15.33
N LYS A 182 24.53 47.08 -14.78
CA LYS A 182 25.68 46.18 -14.55
C LYS A 182 25.22 44.70 -14.60
N PRO A 183 26.12 43.72 -14.85
CA PRO A 183 25.89 42.62 -15.78
C PRO A 183 25.06 41.46 -15.23
N LYS A 184 24.36 40.80 -16.16
CA LYS A 184 23.54 39.57 -15.99
C LYS A 184 24.34 38.45 -15.30
N SER A 185 24.18 38.38 -13.99
CA SER A 185 24.19 37.12 -13.24
C SER A 185 22.86 36.42 -13.52
N THR A 186 22.90 35.15 -13.92
CA THR A 186 21.73 34.26 -14.00
C THR A 186 21.17 34.04 -12.60
N LEU A 187 20.41 35.03 -12.12
CA LEU A 187 19.59 34.94 -10.93
C LEU A 187 18.51 33.90 -11.21
N MET A 188 18.60 32.75 -10.52
CA MET A 188 17.51 31.79 -10.44
C MET A 188 16.27 32.56 -9.95
N ALA A 189 15.22 32.59 -10.76
CA ALA A 189 13.94 33.15 -10.36
C ALA A 189 13.50 32.50 -9.03
N PRO A 190 12.89 33.26 -8.11
CA PRO A 190 12.34 32.70 -6.88
C PRO A 190 11.47 31.48 -7.20
N PRO A 191 11.57 30.39 -6.43
CA PRO A 191 10.78 29.18 -6.69
C PRO A 191 9.30 29.56 -6.67
N ARG A 192 8.64 29.41 -7.82
CA ARG A 192 7.18 29.61 -7.90
C ARG A 192 6.50 28.66 -6.92
N THR A 193 5.65 29.22 -6.07
CA THR A 193 4.78 28.45 -5.19
C THR A 193 3.62 27.93 -6.02
N TYR A 194 3.67 26.65 -6.39
CA TYR A 194 2.59 25.99 -7.10
C TYR A 194 1.47 25.60 -6.15
N GLU A 195 0.23 25.68 -6.62
CA GLU A 195 -0.97 25.24 -5.90
C GLU A 195 -1.72 24.14 -6.66
N THR A 196 -2.75 23.56 -6.04
CA THR A 196 -3.57 22.49 -6.67
C THR A 196 -4.17 22.93 -8.00
N HIS A 197 -4.59 24.19 -8.13
CA HIS A 197 -5.21 24.69 -9.36
C HIS A 197 -4.23 24.73 -10.54
N ASP A 198 -2.94 24.99 -10.27
CA ASP A 198 -1.89 24.93 -11.30
C ASP A 198 -1.70 23.50 -11.79
N LEU A 199 -1.69 22.53 -10.87
CA LEU A 199 -1.55 21.11 -11.22
C LEU A 199 -2.72 20.63 -12.07
N LEU A 200 -3.97 20.93 -11.67
CA LEU A 200 -5.16 20.54 -12.43
C LEU A 200 -5.17 21.17 -13.82
N LYS A 201 -4.84 22.46 -13.93
CA LYS A 201 -4.72 23.15 -15.22
C LYS A 201 -3.62 22.55 -16.10
N ALA A 202 -2.50 22.14 -15.50
CA ALA A 202 -1.42 21.47 -16.20
C ALA A 202 -1.86 20.08 -16.71
N ILE A 203 -2.63 19.32 -15.91
CA ILE A 203 -3.22 18.05 -16.33
C ILE A 203 -4.19 18.26 -17.50
N ASP A 204 -5.12 19.20 -17.40
CA ASP A 204 -6.11 19.50 -18.46
C ASP A 204 -5.42 19.83 -19.79
N LYS A 205 -4.35 20.63 -19.73
CA LYS A 205 -3.57 21.05 -20.90
C LYS A 205 -2.51 20.05 -21.35
N LYS A 206 -2.33 18.94 -20.61
CA LYS A 206 -1.23 17.97 -20.82
C LYS A 206 0.15 18.64 -20.79
N ASP A 207 0.31 19.66 -19.96
CA ASP A 207 1.55 20.38 -19.74
C ASP A 207 2.48 19.57 -18.82
N VAL A 208 3.19 18.63 -19.44
CA VAL A 208 4.13 17.73 -18.76
C VAL A 208 5.27 18.49 -18.09
N GLU A 209 5.73 19.60 -18.68
CA GLU A 209 6.83 20.39 -18.12
C GLU A 209 6.43 21.02 -16.78
N THR A 210 5.24 21.61 -16.73
CA THR A 210 4.70 22.16 -15.47
C THR A 210 4.48 21.06 -14.43
N ILE A 211 3.98 19.88 -14.80
CA ILE A 211 3.81 18.75 -13.86
C ILE A 211 5.17 18.32 -13.28
N LEU A 212 6.23 18.26 -14.09
CA LEU A 212 7.57 17.92 -13.64
C LEU A 212 8.20 19.02 -12.76
N ALA A 213 7.91 20.29 -13.04
CA ALA A 213 8.32 21.41 -12.20
C ALA A 213 7.62 21.34 -10.83
N ILE A 214 6.31 21.07 -10.81
CA ILE A 214 5.53 20.85 -9.58
C ILE A 214 6.10 19.68 -8.79
N ARG A 215 6.41 18.54 -9.44
CA ARG A 215 7.04 17.38 -8.76
C ARG A 215 8.31 17.76 -8.02
N ASN A 216 9.16 18.57 -8.62
CA ASN A 216 10.43 18.98 -8.02
C ASN A 216 10.25 20.00 -6.90
N ALA A 217 9.25 20.87 -7.00
CA ALA A 217 8.99 21.94 -6.03
C ALA A 217 8.13 21.48 -4.84
N ASN A 218 7.06 20.72 -5.10
CA ASN A 218 6.09 20.27 -4.12
C ASN A 218 5.45 18.93 -4.54
N PHE A 219 6.15 17.82 -4.22
CA PHE A 219 5.67 16.46 -4.52
C PHE A 219 4.32 16.12 -3.88
N ASP A 220 3.98 16.73 -2.73
CA ASP A 220 2.75 16.43 -1.99
C ASP A 220 1.48 16.77 -2.81
N LEU A 221 1.57 17.75 -3.73
CA LEU A 221 0.47 18.08 -4.65
C LEU A 221 0.15 16.93 -5.64
N LEU A 222 1.12 16.06 -5.95
CA LEU A 222 0.87 14.90 -6.81
C LEU A 222 0.16 13.76 -6.07
N LEU A 223 0.12 13.80 -4.75
CA LEU A 223 -0.49 12.76 -3.92
C LEU A 223 -1.92 13.09 -3.54
N ASP A 224 -2.25 14.36 -3.36
CA ASP A 224 -3.49 14.73 -2.70
C ASP A 224 -3.97 16.10 -3.16
N LEU A 225 -5.15 16.15 -3.79
CA LEU A 225 -5.74 17.41 -4.25
C LEU A 225 -6.18 18.31 -3.07
N SER A 226 -6.26 17.77 -1.85
CA SER A 226 -6.62 18.55 -0.65
C SER A 226 -5.49 19.44 -0.12
N HIS A 227 -4.23 19.20 -0.49
CA HIS A 227 -3.06 19.87 0.10
C HIS A 227 -2.78 21.29 -0.44
N GLY A 228 -3.66 21.83 -1.28
CA GLY A 228 -3.53 23.17 -1.86
C GLY A 228 -4.15 24.32 -1.06
N GLY A 229 -4.67 24.07 0.15
CA GLY A 229 -5.14 25.13 1.05
C GLY A 229 -4.13 25.37 2.17
N GLY A 230 -3.80 26.63 2.47
CA GLY A 230 -2.95 27.01 3.61
C GLY A 230 -3.50 26.55 4.98
N PRO A 231 -2.97 27.06 6.10
CA PRO A 231 -3.28 26.58 7.47
C PRO A 231 -4.76 26.70 7.92
N ALA A 232 -5.66 27.16 7.05
CA ALA A 232 -7.09 27.05 7.19
C ALA A 232 -7.64 26.04 6.16
N GLY A 233 -7.45 24.74 6.46
CA GLY A 233 -7.91 23.62 5.64
C GLY A 233 -9.43 23.53 5.54
N LYS A 234 -10.02 24.32 4.64
CA LYS A 234 -11.34 24.02 4.08
C LYS A 234 -11.12 23.21 2.81
N ASN A 235 -11.62 21.98 2.80
CA ASN A 235 -11.66 21.13 1.60
C ASN A 235 -12.13 21.99 0.42
N SER A 236 -11.28 22.14 -0.61
CA SER A 236 -11.68 22.86 -1.81
C SER A 236 -12.94 22.19 -2.39
N PRO A 237 -13.97 22.94 -2.82
CA PRO A 237 -15.20 22.38 -3.37
C PRO A 237 -14.96 21.41 -4.54
N ALA A 238 -13.83 21.54 -5.24
CA ALA A 238 -13.40 20.60 -6.29
C ALA A 238 -13.10 19.18 -5.77
N ALA A 239 -12.55 19.03 -4.56
CA ALA A 239 -12.28 17.73 -3.94
C ALA A 239 -13.53 17.09 -3.33
N SER A 240 -14.62 17.85 -3.19
CA SER A 240 -15.86 17.37 -2.58
C SER A 240 -16.88 16.87 -3.61
N GLN A 241 -16.75 17.30 -4.87
CA GLN A 241 -17.61 16.85 -5.98
C GLN A 241 -17.07 15.61 -6.71
N ALA A 242 -15.80 15.28 -6.52
CA ALA A 242 -15.14 14.18 -7.18
C ALA A 242 -15.25 12.94 -6.26
N GLY A 243 -16.13 11.99 -6.58
CA GLY A 243 -16.27 10.77 -5.77
C GLY A 243 -14.95 10.01 -5.60
N GLY A 244 -14.65 9.56 -4.37
CA GLY A 244 -13.64 8.56 -3.98
C GLY A 244 -12.30 8.52 -4.74
N SER A 245 -12.29 8.01 -5.98
CA SER A 245 -11.11 7.80 -6.83
C SER A 245 -10.61 9.06 -7.56
N THR A 246 -11.46 10.06 -7.83
CA THR A 246 -11.10 11.29 -8.57
C THR A 246 -10.44 12.36 -7.69
N ASN A 247 -10.30 12.09 -6.39
CA ASN A 247 -9.65 12.99 -5.42
C ASN A 247 -8.12 12.99 -5.49
N THR A 248 -7.56 12.22 -6.42
CA THR A 248 -6.13 12.13 -6.65
C THR A 248 -5.81 12.71 -8.03
N PRO A 249 -4.66 13.38 -8.22
CA PRO A 249 -4.28 13.89 -9.55
C PRO A 249 -4.22 12.79 -10.61
N LEU A 250 -3.77 11.59 -10.22
CA LEU A 250 -3.74 10.41 -11.09
C LEU A 250 -5.16 9.93 -11.44
N GLY A 251 -6.04 9.83 -10.44
CA GLY A 251 -7.45 9.49 -10.66
C GLY A 251 -8.17 10.50 -11.54
N TYR A 252 -7.88 11.80 -11.38
CA TYR A 252 -8.38 12.86 -12.24
C TYR A 252 -7.89 12.70 -13.68
N ALA A 253 -6.60 12.47 -13.91
CA ALA A 253 -6.06 12.22 -15.25
C ALA A 253 -6.71 10.99 -15.91
N ILE A 254 -6.93 9.89 -15.15
CA ILE A 254 -7.66 8.71 -15.63
C ILE A 254 -9.11 9.10 -15.98
N SER A 255 -9.76 9.96 -15.18
CA SER A 255 -11.16 10.37 -15.40
C SER A 255 -11.41 11.09 -16.72
N LEU A 256 -10.40 11.80 -17.23
CA LEU A 256 -10.44 12.51 -18.51
C LEU A 256 -10.35 11.56 -19.72
N GLY A 257 -10.10 10.27 -19.49
CA GLY A 257 -10.12 9.24 -20.52
C GLY A 257 -8.74 8.94 -21.14
N LYS A 258 -8.75 8.05 -22.15
CA LYS A 258 -7.53 7.55 -22.83
C LYS A 258 -6.64 8.63 -23.42
N GLY A 259 -7.20 9.80 -23.75
CA GLY A 259 -6.42 10.95 -24.24
C GLY A 259 -5.37 11.47 -23.24
N TRP A 260 -5.52 11.17 -21.94
CA TRP A 260 -4.63 11.62 -20.86
C TRP A 260 -3.69 10.53 -20.35
N GLU A 261 -3.58 9.40 -21.06
CA GLU A 261 -2.69 8.30 -20.69
C GLU A 261 -1.23 8.76 -20.55
N SER A 262 -0.76 9.66 -21.41
CA SER A 262 0.59 10.24 -21.31
C SER A 262 0.81 11.01 -20.01
N VAL A 263 -0.23 11.69 -19.50
CA VAL A 263 -0.18 12.38 -18.21
C VAL A 263 -0.16 11.36 -17.07
N SER A 264 -0.98 10.31 -17.14
CA SER A 264 -0.95 9.20 -16.16
C SER A 264 0.43 8.53 -16.10
N ILE A 265 1.10 8.32 -17.25
CA ILE A 265 2.48 7.82 -17.31
C ILE A 265 3.44 8.75 -16.54
N VAL A 266 3.35 10.06 -16.76
CA VAL A 266 4.21 11.05 -16.09
C VAL A 266 3.97 11.05 -14.58
N LEU A 267 2.69 11.02 -14.15
CA LEU A 267 2.33 11.00 -12.74
C LEU A 267 2.85 9.72 -12.06
N VAL A 268 2.63 8.55 -12.65
CA VAL A 268 3.14 7.28 -12.09
C VAL A 268 4.66 7.21 -12.15
N GLY A 269 5.29 7.75 -13.19
CA GLY A 269 6.74 7.90 -13.27
C GLY A 269 7.30 8.77 -12.15
N ALA A 270 6.59 9.84 -11.77
CA ALA A 270 6.95 10.67 -10.61
C ALA A 270 6.84 9.89 -9.29
N LEU A 271 5.77 9.10 -9.10
CA LEU A 271 5.62 8.23 -7.92
C LEU A 271 6.73 7.17 -7.86
N SER A 272 7.01 6.51 -8.99
CA SER A 272 8.07 5.51 -9.11
C SER A 272 9.44 6.10 -8.79
N LYS A 273 9.73 7.31 -9.27
CA LYS A 273 10.99 8.01 -9.00
C LYS A 273 11.15 8.31 -7.52
N PHE A 274 10.08 8.78 -6.86
CA PHE A 274 10.11 9.00 -5.41
C PHE A 274 10.42 7.71 -4.65
N VAL A 275 9.72 6.62 -4.95
CA VAL A 275 9.95 5.31 -4.31
C VAL A 275 11.38 4.80 -4.56
N SER A 276 11.92 5.00 -5.76
CA SER A 276 13.27 4.52 -6.12
C SER A 276 14.41 5.36 -5.54
N GLN A 277 14.11 6.54 -4.99
CA GLN A 277 15.10 7.42 -4.35
C GLN A 277 15.13 7.28 -2.83
N LEU A 278 14.25 6.43 -2.27
CA LEU A 278 14.29 6.13 -0.85
C LEU A 278 15.57 5.34 -0.54
N PRO A 279 16.19 5.59 0.63
CA PRO A 279 17.32 4.79 1.06
C PRO A 279 16.91 3.32 1.12
N ASP A 280 17.76 2.42 0.61
CA ASP A 280 17.56 0.97 0.71
C ASP A 280 18.38 0.43 1.89
N ASP A 281 17.87 -0.61 2.55
CA ASP A 281 18.51 -1.25 3.71
C ASP A 281 19.87 -1.85 3.33
N GLU A 282 20.06 -2.20 2.04
CA GLU A 282 21.28 -2.79 1.50
C GLU A 282 22.48 -1.80 1.50
N ASP A 283 22.23 -0.50 1.32
CA ASP A 283 23.28 0.52 1.32
C ASP A 283 23.97 0.62 2.70
N GLU A 284 23.28 0.26 3.78
CA GLU A 284 23.84 0.22 5.14
C GLU A 284 24.71 -1.03 5.37
N TYR A 285 24.45 -2.12 4.64
CA TYR A 285 25.26 -3.35 4.70
C TYR A 285 26.57 -3.26 3.92
N GLU A 286 26.60 -2.58 2.77
CA GLU A 286 27.85 -2.36 2.01
C GLU A 286 28.77 -1.30 2.66
N ASN A 287 28.20 -0.31 3.35
CA ASN A 287 28.96 0.79 3.96
C ASN A 287 29.31 0.60 5.44
N ALA A 288 28.84 -0.47 6.09
CA ALA A 288 29.34 -0.82 7.41
C ALA A 288 30.85 -1.09 7.29
N PRO A 289 31.72 -0.37 8.03
CA PRO A 289 33.15 -0.65 8.01
C PRO A 289 33.30 -2.13 8.33
N SER A 290 33.92 -2.86 7.41
CA SER A 290 34.25 -4.26 7.57
C SER A 290 34.83 -4.43 8.96
N ALA A 291 34.03 -4.93 9.90
CA ALA A 291 34.38 -4.89 11.31
C ALA A 291 35.72 -5.61 11.43
N ALA A 292 36.75 -4.80 11.72
CA ALA A 292 38.12 -5.24 11.78
C ALA A 292 38.22 -6.37 12.81
N THR A 293 38.68 -7.51 12.34
CA THR A 293 39.62 -8.41 13.01
C THR A 293 39.81 -8.13 14.51
N SER A 294 39.04 -8.81 15.37
CA SER A 294 39.48 -9.10 16.73
C SER A 294 39.82 -10.59 16.84
N ILE A 295 41.09 -10.90 16.57
CA ILE A 295 41.69 -12.15 17.00
C ILE A 295 41.85 -12.04 18.52
N GLY A 296 40.96 -12.68 19.28
CA GLY A 296 41.06 -12.76 20.74
C GLY A 296 39.74 -12.53 21.47
N GLY A 297 38.88 -13.55 21.50
CA GLY A 297 38.01 -13.88 22.62
C GLY A 297 37.14 -12.78 23.24
N THR A 298 36.10 -12.34 22.54
CA THR A 298 34.74 -12.10 23.10
C THR A 298 33.76 -11.98 21.93
N VAL A 299 32.68 -12.75 21.94
CA VAL A 299 31.63 -12.68 20.91
C VAL A 299 30.85 -11.39 21.12
N ASP A 300 31.26 -10.32 20.43
CA ASP A 300 30.44 -9.11 20.35
C ASP A 300 29.14 -9.46 19.64
N LYS A 301 28.03 -9.38 20.37
CA LYS A 301 26.68 -9.57 19.84
C LYS A 301 26.53 -8.62 18.66
N VAL A 302 26.47 -9.18 17.44
CA VAL A 302 26.13 -8.45 16.22
C VAL A 302 24.87 -7.65 16.52
N LYS A 303 25.01 -6.32 16.60
CA LYS A 303 23.87 -5.41 16.76
C LYS A 303 22.92 -5.76 15.62
N LYS A 304 21.69 -6.18 15.96
CA LYS A 304 20.62 -6.38 14.97
C LYS A 304 20.61 -5.15 14.05
N PRO A 305 20.52 -5.34 12.71
CA PRO A 305 20.42 -4.21 11.80
C PRO A 305 19.31 -3.30 12.31
N LYS A 306 19.63 -2.01 12.53
CA LYS A 306 18.62 -1.04 12.86
C LYS A 306 17.69 -1.02 11.65
N LYS A 307 16.42 -1.38 11.84
CA LYS A 307 15.41 -1.20 10.79
C LYS A 307 15.54 0.24 10.32
N LEU A 308 15.74 0.45 9.02
CA LEU A 308 15.80 1.77 8.43
C LEU A 308 14.49 2.49 8.75
N GLN A 309 14.55 3.37 9.75
CA GLN A 309 13.37 4.06 10.23
C GLN A 309 13.21 5.29 9.35
N LEU A 310 12.41 5.14 8.30
CA LEU A 310 12.03 6.26 7.44
C LEU A 310 11.33 7.34 8.27
N ASP A 311 11.62 8.59 7.96
CA ASP A 311 10.96 9.76 8.56
C ASP A 311 9.42 9.65 8.45
N PRO A 312 8.65 9.99 9.50
CA PRO A 312 7.19 9.91 9.50
C PRO A 312 6.50 10.56 8.28
N ARG A 313 7.04 11.68 7.76
CA ARG A 313 6.50 12.33 6.56
C ARG A 313 6.66 11.45 5.32
N THR A 314 7.81 10.80 5.17
CA THR A 314 8.07 9.85 4.08
C THR A 314 7.15 8.64 4.17
N MET A 315 6.92 8.11 5.37
CA MET A 315 5.96 7.04 5.60
C MET A 315 4.52 7.47 5.27
N ALA A 316 4.12 8.69 5.63
CA ALA A 316 2.81 9.24 5.26
C ALA A 316 2.66 9.35 3.73
N ARG A 317 3.69 9.81 3.03
CA ARG A 317 3.72 9.85 1.55
C ARG A 317 3.58 8.46 0.94
N LEU A 318 4.32 7.47 1.45
CA LEU A 318 4.22 6.08 0.99
C LEU A 318 2.81 5.52 1.16
N ARG A 319 2.16 5.75 2.31
CA ARG A 319 0.76 5.36 2.52
C ARG A 319 -0.17 5.98 1.47
N LYS A 320 -0.02 7.28 1.20
CA LYS A 320 -0.81 7.96 0.17
C LYS A 320 -0.55 7.42 -1.23
N ILE A 321 0.70 7.15 -1.59
CA ILE A 321 1.06 6.52 -2.87
C ILE A 321 0.33 5.18 -3.03
N ARG A 322 0.36 4.33 -2.00
CA ARG A 322 -0.31 3.02 -2.03
C ARG A 322 -1.81 3.14 -2.21
N VAL A 323 -2.45 4.05 -1.48
CA VAL A 323 -3.90 4.31 -1.61
C VAL A 323 -4.22 4.82 -3.01
N ASN A 324 -3.47 5.80 -3.52
CA ASN A 324 -3.68 6.37 -4.85
C ASN A 324 -3.54 5.33 -5.96
N LEU A 325 -2.54 4.46 -5.87
CA LEU A 325 -2.32 3.39 -6.86
C LEU A 325 -3.45 2.36 -6.84
N LYS A 326 -3.94 1.98 -5.66
CA LYS A 326 -5.12 1.09 -5.54
C LYS A 326 -6.37 1.72 -6.17
N LEU A 327 -6.65 2.98 -5.85
CA LEU A 327 -7.76 3.73 -6.45
C LEU A 327 -7.60 3.87 -7.98
N ALA A 328 -6.38 4.13 -8.44
CA ALA A 328 -6.07 4.23 -9.87
C ALA A 328 -6.28 2.90 -10.60
N ILE A 329 -5.92 1.77 -9.99
CA ILE A 329 -6.18 0.42 -10.53
C ILE A 329 -7.70 0.20 -10.69
N ASP A 330 -8.47 0.41 -9.63
CA ASP A 330 -9.93 0.18 -9.66
C ASP A 330 -10.62 1.11 -10.67
N HIS A 331 -10.23 2.39 -10.69
CA HIS A 331 -10.79 3.36 -11.63
C HIS A 331 -10.41 3.05 -13.09
N SER A 332 -9.17 2.64 -13.34
CA SER A 332 -8.72 2.25 -14.68
C SER A 332 -9.43 1.00 -15.19
N ILE A 333 -9.74 0.06 -14.29
CA ILE A 333 -10.55 -1.13 -14.59
C ILE A 333 -11.99 -0.76 -14.95
N PHE A 334 -12.58 0.21 -14.25
CA PHE A 334 -13.92 0.71 -14.52
C PHE A 334 -14.00 1.43 -15.87
N GLN A 335 -12.93 2.13 -16.27
CA GLN A 335 -12.84 2.84 -17.55
C GLN A 335 -12.25 2.01 -18.70
N ASP A 336 -11.96 0.73 -18.49
CA ASP A 336 -11.26 -0.15 -19.44
C ASP A 336 -9.95 0.45 -20.00
N GLN A 337 -9.21 1.15 -19.14
CA GLN A 337 -7.86 1.68 -19.38
C GLN A 337 -6.80 0.74 -18.78
N THR A 338 -6.50 -0.38 -19.45
CA THR A 338 -5.73 -1.48 -18.83
C THR A 338 -4.22 -1.42 -19.05
N SER A 339 -3.73 -0.50 -19.88
CA SER A 339 -2.33 -0.42 -20.33
C SER A 339 -1.33 -0.17 -19.21
N LEU A 340 -1.70 0.64 -18.20
CA LEU A 340 -0.81 1.04 -17.11
C LEU A 340 -0.97 0.20 -15.82
N LEU A 341 -1.88 -0.78 -15.81
CA LEU A 341 -2.16 -1.58 -14.60
C LEU A 341 -0.93 -2.32 -14.08
N ALA A 342 -0.09 -2.87 -14.97
CA ALA A 342 1.16 -3.52 -14.59
C ALA A 342 2.15 -2.52 -13.94
N SER A 343 2.26 -1.31 -14.48
CA SER A 343 3.09 -0.25 -13.92
C SER A 343 2.58 0.21 -12.55
N TYR A 344 1.26 0.31 -12.35
CA TYR A 344 0.68 0.65 -11.06
C TYR A 344 1.00 -0.41 -10.00
N LEU A 345 0.85 -1.70 -10.35
CA LEU A 345 1.23 -2.80 -9.48
C LEU A 345 2.73 -2.78 -9.15
N GLN A 346 3.59 -2.56 -10.14
CA GLN A 346 5.03 -2.49 -9.93
C GLN A 346 5.41 -1.41 -8.92
N VAL A 347 4.89 -0.19 -9.06
CA VAL A 347 5.18 0.90 -8.11
C VAL A 347 4.57 0.59 -6.74
N LEU A 348 3.37 -0.01 -6.70
CA LEU A 348 2.71 -0.41 -5.46
C LEU A 348 3.56 -1.40 -4.66
N VAL A 349 4.06 -2.44 -5.32
CA VAL A 349 4.93 -3.44 -4.70
C VAL A 349 6.27 -2.84 -4.27
N MET A 350 6.90 -2.04 -5.15
CA MET A 350 8.16 -1.35 -4.82
C MET A 350 8.01 -0.42 -3.62
N SER A 351 6.82 0.17 -3.41
CA SER A 351 6.57 1.10 -2.31
C SER A 351 6.58 0.43 -0.92
N GLU A 352 6.48 -0.91 -0.84
CA GLU A 352 6.67 -1.65 0.41
C GLU A 352 8.15 -1.78 0.82
N GLY A 353 9.06 -1.64 -0.14
CA GLY A 353 10.50 -1.70 0.08
C GLY A 353 11.03 -3.11 0.37
N SER A 354 12.29 -3.16 0.79
CA SER A 354 13.01 -4.39 1.12
C SER A 354 12.42 -5.19 2.30
N PRO A 355 11.76 -4.60 3.33
CA PRO A 355 11.18 -5.40 4.42
C PRO A 355 10.12 -6.39 3.96
N PHE A 356 9.26 -6.00 3.01
CA PHE A 356 8.29 -6.90 2.39
C PHE A 356 9.02 -8.02 1.64
N LEU A 357 9.98 -7.66 0.79
CA LEU A 357 10.66 -8.63 -0.07
C LEU A 357 11.43 -9.66 0.76
N HIS A 358 12.14 -9.23 1.80
CA HIS A 358 12.82 -10.13 2.75
C HIS A 358 11.85 -11.08 3.44
N SER A 359 10.73 -10.55 3.97
CA SER A 359 9.70 -11.38 4.60
C SER A 359 9.09 -12.41 3.63
N ALA A 360 8.82 -12.01 2.39
CA ALA A 360 8.30 -12.90 1.36
C ALA A 360 9.32 -13.96 0.94
N ILE A 361 10.60 -13.59 0.82
CA ILE A 361 11.71 -14.51 0.51
C ILE A 361 11.86 -15.56 1.62
N GLU A 362 11.81 -15.14 2.89
CA GLU A 362 11.90 -16.04 4.04
C GLU A 362 10.71 -17.01 4.11
N ASP A 363 9.48 -16.52 3.94
CA ASP A 363 8.25 -17.34 4.00
C ASP A 363 8.21 -18.40 2.88
N VAL A 364 8.57 -18.02 1.64
CA VAL A 364 8.70 -18.97 0.51
C VAL A 364 9.90 -19.89 0.71
N GLY A 365 11.00 -19.39 1.27
CA GLY A 365 12.20 -20.16 1.61
C GLY A 365 11.91 -21.25 2.64
N HIS A 366 11.08 -20.98 3.65
CA HIS A 366 10.63 -21.99 4.61
C HIS A 366 9.85 -23.11 3.95
N CYS A 367 8.96 -22.79 3.00
CA CYS A 367 8.21 -23.80 2.23
C CYS A 367 9.16 -24.69 1.40
N LEU A 368 10.16 -24.10 0.74
CA LEU A 368 11.19 -24.83 0.00
C LEU A 368 12.04 -25.72 0.91
N ALA A 369 12.54 -25.17 2.02
CA ALA A 369 13.39 -25.89 2.95
C ALA A 369 12.65 -27.08 3.60
N GLN A 370 11.39 -26.90 4.01
CA GLN A 370 10.59 -27.96 4.60
C GLN A 370 10.32 -29.09 3.60
N ARG A 371 10.08 -28.75 2.33
CA ARG A 371 9.70 -29.71 1.29
C ARG A 371 10.88 -30.47 0.67
N TYR A 372 12.06 -29.87 0.61
CA TYR A 372 13.22 -30.44 -0.11
C TYR A 372 14.45 -30.68 0.79
N SER A 373 14.35 -30.44 2.10
CA SER A 373 15.38 -30.89 3.05
C SER A 373 15.30 -32.39 3.31
N ALA A 374 16.41 -33.01 3.71
CA ALA A 374 16.53 -34.45 3.93
C ALA A 374 15.55 -35.02 5.00
N ALA A 375 14.97 -34.15 5.83
CA ALA A 375 13.95 -34.50 6.83
C ALA A 375 12.50 -34.37 6.31
N GLY A 376 12.30 -33.90 5.07
CA GLY A 376 11.04 -33.38 4.53
C GLY A 376 10.20 -34.36 3.70
N ASN A 377 10.38 -35.68 3.88
CA ASN A 377 9.57 -36.70 3.19
C ASN A 377 8.19 -36.95 3.84
N LEU A 378 7.76 -36.10 4.76
CA LEU A 378 6.43 -36.14 5.34
C LEU A 378 5.51 -35.21 4.54
N ASP A 379 4.64 -35.83 3.75
CA ASP A 379 3.51 -35.25 3.02
C ASP A 379 2.80 -34.19 3.89
N GLY A 380 3.00 -32.88 3.63
CA GLY A 380 2.37 -31.83 4.45
C GLY A 380 2.97 -30.42 4.43
N GLY A 381 4.10 -30.17 3.77
CA GLY A 381 4.63 -28.81 3.62
C GLY A 381 3.76 -27.94 2.68
N ALA A 382 3.58 -26.66 3.02
CA ALA A 382 2.87 -25.71 2.15
C ALA A 382 3.54 -25.61 0.76
N ASP A 383 2.74 -25.44 -0.28
CA ASP A 383 3.25 -25.38 -1.64
C ASP A 383 3.99 -24.05 -1.91
N PRO A 384 5.31 -24.06 -2.20
CA PRO A 384 6.08 -22.84 -2.40
C PRO A 384 5.58 -22.02 -3.60
N VAL A 385 5.05 -22.68 -4.65
CA VAL A 385 4.51 -22.00 -5.84
C VAL A 385 3.22 -21.25 -5.50
N ALA A 386 2.29 -21.89 -4.80
CA ALA A 386 1.08 -21.23 -4.30
C ALA A 386 1.39 -20.13 -3.27
N ARG A 387 2.42 -20.34 -2.43
CA ARG A 387 2.85 -19.36 -1.43
C ARG A 387 3.43 -18.10 -2.06
N SER A 388 4.35 -18.25 -3.03
CA SER A 388 4.91 -17.11 -3.76
C SER A 388 3.83 -16.35 -4.53
N ARG A 389 2.85 -17.06 -5.13
CA ARG A 389 1.68 -16.42 -5.76
C ARG A 389 0.90 -15.59 -4.76
N SER A 390 0.63 -16.12 -3.56
CA SER A 390 -0.13 -15.41 -2.52
C SER A 390 0.56 -14.12 -2.08
N GLN A 391 1.90 -14.13 -1.95
CA GLN A 391 2.70 -12.95 -1.61
C GLN A 391 2.60 -11.82 -2.66
N VAL A 392 2.45 -12.15 -3.95
CA VAL A 392 2.24 -11.15 -5.01
C VAL A 392 0.77 -10.73 -5.09
N MET A 393 -0.16 -11.68 -4.96
CA MET A 393 -1.59 -11.44 -5.15
C MET A 393 -2.23 -10.59 -4.04
N GLN A 394 -1.56 -10.35 -2.91
CA GLN A 394 -2.05 -9.41 -1.89
C GLN A 394 -2.07 -7.94 -2.36
N PHE A 395 -1.30 -7.60 -3.39
CA PHE A 395 -1.27 -6.26 -3.99
C PHE A 395 -2.32 -6.05 -5.08
N VAL A 396 -2.92 -7.14 -5.55
CA VAL A 396 -3.97 -7.11 -6.57
C VAL A 396 -5.30 -6.79 -5.90
N THR A 397 -5.91 -5.65 -6.26
CA THR A 397 -7.24 -5.27 -5.75
C THR A 397 -8.29 -6.30 -6.16
N ASP A 398 -9.40 -6.37 -5.43
CA ASP A 398 -10.46 -7.33 -5.73
C ASP A 398 -11.03 -7.13 -7.15
N SER A 399 -11.20 -5.88 -7.57
CA SER A 399 -11.61 -5.53 -8.94
C SER A 399 -10.63 -6.09 -9.97
N LEU A 400 -9.32 -5.99 -9.70
CA LEU A 400 -8.28 -6.49 -10.60
C LEU A 400 -8.21 -8.01 -10.59
N ARG A 401 -8.46 -8.66 -9.45
CA ARG A 401 -8.43 -10.13 -9.32
C ARG A 401 -9.39 -10.83 -10.29
N HIS A 402 -10.55 -10.22 -10.57
CA HIS A 402 -11.51 -10.76 -11.53
C HIS A 402 -11.14 -10.51 -13.01
N LYS A 403 -10.21 -9.58 -13.28
CA LYS A 403 -9.73 -9.25 -14.64
C LYS A 403 -8.25 -9.58 -14.87
N SER A 404 -7.50 -10.04 -13.86
CA SER A 404 -6.04 -10.19 -13.93
C SER A 404 -5.61 -11.15 -15.02
N ASP A 405 -6.38 -12.23 -15.22
CA ASP A 405 -6.09 -13.22 -16.26
C ASP A 405 -6.46 -12.73 -17.67
N LYS A 406 -7.24 -11.65 -17.77
CA LYS A 406 -7.65 -11.02 -19.05
C LYS A 406 -6.71 -9.91 -19.49
N VAL A 407 -5.91 -9.35 -18.57
CA VAL A 407 -4.94 -8.30 -18.88
C VAL A 407 -3.55 -8.92 -19.00
N ALA A 408 -3.11 -9.16 -20.23
CA ALA A 408 -1.86 -9.87 -20.52
C ALA A 408 -0.64 -9.28 -19.78
N ALA A 409 -0.52 -7.95 -19.71
CA ALA A 409 0.58 -7.29 -18.99
C ALA A 409 0.55 -7.54 -17.47
N VAL A 410 -0.63 -7.61 -16.85
CA VAL A 410 -0.78 -7.92 -15.42
C VAL A 410 -0.46 -9.39 -15.17
N LYS A 411 -0.95 -10.29 -16.04
CA LYS A 411 -0.62 -11.72 -15.96
C LYS A 411 0.90 -11.94 -16.07
N ASP A 412 1.57 -11.27 -17.01
CA ASP A 412 3.02 -11.38 -17.19
C ASP A 412 3.80 -10.83 -15.99
N TYR A 413 3.39 -9.66 -15.45
CA TYR A 413 3.99 -9.09 -14.25
C TYR A 413 3.86 -10.02 -13.03
N VAL A 414 2.66 -10.56 -12.78
CA VAL A 414 2.43 -11.48 -11.65
C VAL A 414 3.26 -12.75 -11.82
N ALA A 415 3.33 -13.30 -13.04
CA ALA A 415 4.17 -14.47 -13.31
C ALA A 415 5.66 -14.17 -13.06
N ASN A 416 6.14 -13.00 -13.50
CA ASN A 416 7.53 -12.59 -13.28
C ASN A 416 7.85 -12.43 -11.78
N ALA A 417 7.02 -11.69 -11.05
CA ALA A 417 7.20 -11.48 -9.61
C ALA A 417 7.16 -12.80 -8.83
N GLN A 418 6.27 -13.72 -9.23
CA GLN A 418 6.17 -15.04 -8.62
C GLN A 418 7.42 -15.89 -8.88
N SER A 419 7.93 -15.92 -10.12
CA SER A 419 9.18 -16.59 -10.47
C SER A 419 10.36 -16.02 -9.69
N ASP A 420 10.47 -14.69 -9.62
CA ASP A 420 11.56 -14.03 -8.94
C ASP A 420 11.59 -14.36 -7.44
N LEU A 421 10.43 -14.36 -6.76
CA LEU A 421 10.35 -14.80 -5.35
C LEU A 421 10.87 -16.22 -5.18
N LEU A 422 10.48 -17.15 -6.06
CA LEU A 422 10.94 -18.55 -5.98
C LEU A 422 12.47 -18.66 -6.14
N LEU A 423 13.04 -17.94 -7.10
CA LEU A 423 14.49 -17.97 -7.36
C LEU A 423 15.28 -17.28 -6.25
N MET A 424 14.80 -16.14 -5.76
CA MET A 424 15.43 -15.43 -4.65
C MET A 424 15.38 -16.24 -3.35
N SER A 425 14.25 -16.90 -3.05
CA SER A 425 14.13 -17.84 -1.93
C SER A 425 15.00 -19.07 -2.08
N LEU A 426 15.10 -19.65 -3.27
CA LEU A 426 15.97 -20.80 -3.48
C LEU A 426 17.45 -20.40 -3.33
N TRP A 427 17.84 -19.25 -3.86
CA TRP A 427 19.19 -18.70 -3.70
C TRP A 427 19.53 -18.43 -2.23
N SER A 428 18.61 -17.84 -1.46
CA SER A 428 18.86 -17.51 -0.05
C SER A 428 19.18 -18.75 0.80
N LEU A 429 18.70 -19.93 0.40
CA LEU A 429 18.94 -21.21 1.07
C LEU A 429 20.25 -21.91 0.68
N ILE A 430 20.82 -21.59 -0.48
CA ILE A 430 21.99 -22.30 -1.03
C ILE A 430 23.25 -21.43 -1.15
N LYS A 431 23.11 -20.10 -1.09
CA LYS A 431 24.25 -19.18 -1.12
C LYS A 431 25.24 -19.50 -0.01
N LEU A 432 26.52 -19.23 -0.26
CA LEU A 432 27.57 -19.55 0.70
C LEU A 432 27.42 -18.72 1.98
N THR A 433 27.58 -19.36 3.12
CA THR A 433 27.82 -18.64 4.37
C THR A 433 29.24 -18.08 4.37
N ARG A 434 29.51 -17.11 5.25
CA ARG A 434 30.85 -16.52 5.39
C ARG A 434 31.93 -17.57 5.67
N SER A 435 31.65 -18.55 6.52
CA SER A 435 32.60 -19.62 6.83
C SER A 435 32.82 -20.58 5.66
N GLN A 436 31.78 -20.87 4.88
CA GLN A 436 31.90 -21.69 3.68
C GLN A 436 32.72 -20.98 2.60
N PHE A 437 32.50 -19.68 2.43
CA PHE A 437 33.27 -18.83 1.51
C PHE A 437 34.76 -18.79 1.88
N GLU A 438 35.08 -18.56 3.15
CA GLU A 438 36.46 -18.57 3.63
C GLU A 438 37.13 -19.93 3.35
N ALA A 439 36.41 -21.04 3.51
CA ALA A 439 36.92 -22.38 3.18
C ALA A 439 37.15 -22.59 1.68
N VAL A 440 36.24 -22.11 0.82
CA VAL A 440 36.40 -22.13 -0.64
C VAL A 440 37.61 -21.28 -1.07
N GLN A 441 37.76 -20.09 -0.50
CA GLN A 441 38.86 -19.17 -0.79
C GLN A 441 40.22 -19.77 -0.42
N GLN A 442 40.30 -20.47 0.72
CA GLN A 442 41.50 -21.19 1.15
C GLN A 442 41.82 -22.39 0.23
N GLY A 443 40.79 -23.14 -0.19
CA GLY A 443 40.94 -24.31 -1.06
C GLY A 443 41.43 -23.99 -2.47
N LEU A 444 41.07 -22.81 -3.01
CA LEU A 444 41.50 -22.34 -4.33
C LEU A 444 42.93 -21.74 -4.32
N GLY A 445 43.62 -21.79 -3.18
CA GLY A 445 45.07 -21.61 -3.10
C GLY A 445 45.56 -20.22 -3.52
N GLY A 446 44.96 -19.13 -3.00
CA GLY A 446 45.51 -17.76 -2.98
C GLY A 446 45.97 -17.13 -4.30
N SER A 447 45.81 -17.82 -5.43
CA SER A 447 46.38 -17.48 -6.73
C SER A 447 45.40 -16.77 -7.66
N GLY A 448 44.15 -16.59 -7.20
CA GLY A 448 43.12 -15.84 -7.91
C GLY A 448 43.54 -14.39 -8.07
N LYS A 449 43.85 -13.99 -9.31
CA LYS A 449 43.88 -12.58 -9.70
C LYS A 449 42.56 -11.94 -9.27
N GLY A 450 42.57 -10.71 -8.76
CA GLY A 450 41.42 -10.06 -8.09
C GLY A 450 40.08 -9.98 -8.85
N GLY A 451 39.99 -10.45 -10.12
CA GLY A 451 38.73 -10.70 -10.81
C GLY A 451 37.95 -11.89 -10.24
N ASP A 452 38.62 -13.01 -9.92
CA ASP A 452 37.97 -14.22 -9.42
C ASP A 452 37.40 -14.02 -8.00
N GLU A 453 38.04 -13.16 -7.19
CA GLU A 453 37.62 -12.88 -5.81
C GLU A 453 36.28 -12.12 -5.76
N ALA A 454 36.07 -11.15 -6.66
CA ALA A 454 34.81 -10.44 -6.74
C ALA A 454 33.65 -11.36 -7.17
N GLU A 455 33.91 -12.25 -8.13
CA GLU A 455 32.93 -13.24 -8.59
C GLU A 455 32.60 -14.31 -7.54
N LEU A 456 33.60 -14.72 -6.73
CA LEU A 456 33.40 -15.62 -5.60
C LEU A 456 32.60 -14.93 -4.49
N ARG A 457 32.85 -13.65 -4.21
CA ARG A 457 32.12 -12.88 -3.17
C ARG A 457 30.63 -12.78 -3.50
N ASP A 458 30.30 -12.71 -4.78
CA ASP A 458 28.92 -12.70 -5.29
C ASP A 458 28.11 -13.95 -4.87
N LEU A 459 28.79 -15.08 -4.61
CA LEU A 459 28.15 -16.32 -4.13
C LEU A 459 27.67 -16.26 -2.68
N CYS A 460 28.11 -15.27 -1.91
CA CYS A 460 27.69 -15.05 -0.52
C CYS A 460 26.52 -14.07 -0.42
N ASN A 461 26.40 -13.21 -1.43
CA ASN A 461 25.47 -12.10 -1.44
C ASN A 461 24.06 -12.56 -1.82
N PRO A 462 23.00 -11.95 -1.28
CA PRO A 462 21.64 -12.16 -1.79
C PRO A 462 21.56 -11.74 -3.27
N LEU A 463 20.52 -12.20 -3.97
CA LEU A 463 20.20 -11.63 -5.28
C LEU A 463 19.72 -10.19 -5.06
N PRO A 464 20.16 -9.22 -5.89
CA PRO A 464 19.82 -7.82 -5.64
C PRO A 464 18.30 -7.58 -5.65
N SER A 465 17.78 -6.99 -4.58
CA SER A 465 16.36 -6.66 -4.37
C SER A 465 15.79 -5.82 -5.53
N PHE A 466 16.57 -4.88 -6.04
CA PHE A 466 16.16 -3.97 -7.11
C PHE A 466 15.99 -4.62 -8.50
N PHE A 467 16.31 -5.91 -8.65
CA PHE A 467 15.96 -6.69 -9.84
C PHE A 467 14.53 -7.23 -9.81
N PHE A 468 13.93 -7.32 -8.62
CA PHE A 468 12.64 -7.98 -8.41
C PHE A 468 11.53 -7.45 -9.31
N ALA A 469 10.88 -8.37 -10.03
CA ALA A 469 9.71 -8.16 -10.87
C ALA A 469 9.87 -7.09 -11.97
N ARG A 470 11.11 -6.75 -12.37
CA ARG A 470 11.37 -5.73 -13.40
C ARG A 470 11.57 -6.33 -14.79
N ASP A 471 12.41 -7.35 -14.87
CA ASP A 471 12.81 -8.03 -16.10
C ASP A 471 13.35 -9.42 -15.74
N ASP A 472 14.23 -10.01 -16.54
CA ASP A 472 14.81 -11.33 -16.32
C ASP A 472 16.11 -11.33 -15.51
N ARG A 473 16.56 -10.19 -14.96
CA ARG A 473 17.83 -10.10 -14.23
C ARG A 473 17.92 -11.03 -13.03
N VAL A 474 16.82 -11.27 -12.31
CA VAL A 474 16.81 -12.26 -11.20
C VAL A 474 17.15 -13.64 -11.75
N SER A 475 16.46 -14.07 -12.81
CA SER A 475 16.69 -15.39 -13.43
C SER A 475 18.10 -15.54 -14.02
N SER A 476 18.60 -14.52 -14.73
CA SER A 476 19.94 -14.53 -15.31
C SER A 476 21.04 -14.60 -14.24
N ASN A 477 20.90 -13.84 -13.15
CA ASN A 477 21.87 -13.88 -12.04
C ASN A 477 21.77 -15.16 -11.24
N PHE A 478 20.55 -15.68 -11.00
CA PHE A 478 20.35 -16.98 -10.35
C PHE A 478 21.10 -18.09 -11.11
N VAL A 479 20.86 -18.19 -12.42
CA VAL A 479 21.49 -19.20 -13.29
C VAL A 479 23.02 -19.07 -13.27
N ALA A 480 23.55 -17.86 -13.45
CA ALA A 480 24.99 -17.62 -13.45
C ALA A 480 25.64 -18.00 -12.10
N ARG A 481 25.00 -17.63 -10.98
CA ARG A 481 25.51 -17.90 -9.64
C ARG A 481 25.42 -19.38 -9.27
N VAL A 482 24.37 -20.10 -9.68
CA VAL A 482 24.25 -21.55 -9.45
C VAL A 482 25.36 -22.32 -10.17
N GLY A 483 25.66 -21.99 -11.43
CA GLY A 483 26.75 -22.63 -12.17
C GLY A 483 28.11 -22.42 -11.48
N ARG A 484 28.38 -21.20 -11.00
CA ARG A 484 29.60 -20.90 -10.22
C ARG A 484 29.63 -21.62 -8.87
N LEU A 485 28.50 -21.70 -8.17
CA LEU A 485 28.37 -22.37 -6.87
C LEU A 485 28.73 -23.86 -6.96
N GLU A 486 28.28 -24.54 -8.02
CA GLU A 486 28.59 -25.96 -8.24
C GLU A 486 30.09 -26.21 -8.38
N HIS A 487 30.79 -25.37 -9.15
CA HIS A 487 32.26 -25.41 -9.26
C HIS A 487 32.96 -25.12 -7.93
N ALA A 488 32.45 -24.16 -7.15
CA ALA A 488 33.03 -23.77 -5.87
C ALA A 488 32.89 -24.87 -4.80
N ILE A 489 31.73 -25.54 -4.72
CA ILE A 489 31.49 -26.60 -3.71
C ILE A 489 32.35 -27.83 -3.97
N GLY A 490 32.66 -28.14 -5.24
CA GLY A 490 33.53 -29.28 -5.59
C GLY A 490 34.94 -29.21 -5.00
N GLY A 491 35.43 -28.01 -4.68
CA GLY A 491 36.73 -27.78 -4.05
C GLY A 491 36.71 -27.71 -2.52
N MET A 492 35.54 -27.85 -1.87
CA MET A 492 35.43 -27.72 -0.41
C MET A 492 35.90 -28.99 0.31
N SER A 493 36.92 -28.87 1.17
CA SER A 493 37.31 -29.90 2.13
C SER A 493 37.17 -29.39 3.57
N GLY A 494 36.58 -30.19 4.46
CA GLY A 494 36.58 -29.91 5.91
C GLY A 494 35.44 -29.01 6.44
N VAL A 495 34.61 -28.43 5.58
CA VAL A 495 33.41 -27.66 5.98
C VAL A 495 32.16 -28.25 5.35
N ARG A 496 31.07 -28.33 6.13
CA ARG A 496 29.76 -28.75 5.60
C ARG A 496 29.27 -27.72 4.59
N GLY A 497 29.18 -28.12 3.32
CA GLY A 497 28.63 -27.29 2.25
C GLY A 497 27.14 -27.01 2.41
N PRO A 498 26.55 -26.21 1.50
CA PRO A 498 25.12 -25.96 1.46
C PRO A 498 24.30 -27.26 1.38
N PRO A 499 23.01 -27.25 1.74
CA PRO A 499 22.18 -28.47 1.72
C PRO A 499 22.14 -29.11 0.32
N ALA A 500 22.75 -30.28 0.18
CA ALA A 500 22.97 -30.92 -1.13
C ALA A 500 21.67 -31.17 -1.92
N GLY A 501 20.56 -31.47 -1.25
CA GLY A 501 19.24 -31.61 -1.90
C GLY A 501 18.76 -30.32 -2.55
N LEU A 502 18.95 -29.18 -1.87
CA LEU A 502 18.59 -27.87 -2.39
C LEU A 502 19.54 -27.39 -3.49
N VAL A 503 20.84 -27.71 -3.38
CA VAL A 503 21.81 -27.43 -4.46
C VAL A 503 21.43 -28.18 -5.72
N LYS A 504 21.14 -29.50 -5.65
CA LYS A 504 20.66 -30.29 -6.79
C LYS A 504 19.38 -29.73 -7.40
N LEU A 505 18.44 -29.29 -6.55
CA LEU A 505 17.21 -28.65 -7.01
C LEU A 505 17.49 -27.35 -7.77
N ALA A 506 18.38 -26.51 -7.24
CA ALA A 506 18.76 -25.25 -7.86
C ALA A 506 19.49 -25.47 -9.20
N THR A 507 20.40 -26.44 -9.29
CA THR A 507 21.05 -26.84 -10.54
C THR A 507 20.01 -27.26 -11.57
N ARG A 508 19.07 -28.15 -11.21
CA ARG A 508 17.98 -28.57 -12.11
C ARG A 508 17.16 -27.38 -12.61
N VAL A 509 16.78 -26.46 -11.72
CA VAL A 509 16.03 -25.25 -12.09
C VAL A 509 16.86 -24.37 -13.04
N ALA A 510 18.16 -24.20 -12.77
CA ALA A 510 19.04 -23.39 -13.62
C ALA A 510 19.22 -24.01 -15.02
N GLU A 511 19.43 -25.32 -15.11
CA GLU A 511 19.52 -26.07 -16.37
C GLU A 511 18.23 -25.95 -17.18
N ALA A 512 17.07 -26.16 -16.56
CA ALA A 512 15.78 -26.05 -17.22
C ALA A 512 15.49 -24.62 -17.71
N LEU A 513 15.92 -23.59 -16.97
CA LEU A 513 15.84 -22.20 -17.41
C LEU A 513 16.77 -21.88 -18.59
N GLN A 514 17.88 -22.61 -18.76
CA GLN A 514 18.79 -22.48 -19.90
C GLN A 514 18.37 -23.31 -21.12
N GLU A 515 17.44 -24.26 -20.97
CA GLU A 515 17.07 -25.16 -22.06
C GLU A 515 16.43 -24.43 -23.26
N GLY A 516 16.99 -24.62 -24.45
CA GLY A 516 16.49 -24.02 -25.69
C GLY A 516 17.09 -22.65 -26.02
N ALA A 517 17.13 -22.32 -27.31
CA ALA A 517 17.87 -21.16 -27.84
C ALA A 517 17.16 -19.81 -27.67
N ARG A 518 15.86 -19.79 -27.35
CA ARG A 518 15.06 -18.55 -27.27
C ARG A 518 14.91 -18.07 -25.82
N ARG A 519 14.86 -16.75 -25.65
CA ARG A 519 14.49 -16.12 -24.38
C ARG A 519 13.04 -16.51 -24.04
N LYS A 520 12.86 -17.01 -22.81
CA LYS A 520 11.56 -17.42 -22.26
C LYS A 520 10.81 -16.20 -21.74
N ASN A 521 9.50 -16.13 -21.97
CA ASN A 521 8.66 -15.10 -21.35
C ASN A 521 8.42 -15.41 -19.86
N SER A 522 7.79 -14.50 -19.12
CA SER A 522 7.62 -14.62 -17.66
C SER A 522 6.76 -15.83 -17.27
N HIS A 523 5.75 -16.16 -18.08
CA HIS A 523 4.89 -17.32 -17.83
C HIS A 523 5.62 -18.65 -18.07
N GLU A 524 6.35 -18.77 -19.19
CA GLU A 524 7.18 -19.93 -19.52
C GLU A 524 8.24 -20.18 -18.43
N ARG A 525 8.89 -19.12 -17.93
CA ARG A 525 9.83 -19.24 -16.80
C ARG A 525 9.14 -19.80 -15.56
N LEU A 526 7.97 -19.28 -15.20
CA LEU A 526 7.22 -19.76 -14.05
C LEU A 526 6.83 -21.24 -14.18
N GLU A 527 6.33 -21.65 -15.34
CA GLU A 527 5.96 -23.05 -15.60
C GLU A 527 7.17 -23.99 -15.48
N ILE A 528 8.32 -23.60 -16.03
CA ILE A 528 9.56 -24.38 -15.94
C ILE A 528 10.06 -24.51 -14.50
N ILE A 529 10.03 -23.41 -13.73
CA ILE A 529 10.40 -23.42 -12.32
C ILE A 529 9.44 -24.33 -11.55
N ALA A 530 8.13 -24.16 -11.71
CA ALA A 530 7.12 -24.96 -11.03
C ALA A 530 7.25 -26.46 -11.36
N ALA A 531 7.44 -26.81 -12.64
CA ALA A 531 7.66 -28.20 -13.06
C ALA A 531 8.93 -28.80 -12.46
N SER A 532 10.00 -28.02 -12.33
CA SER A 532 11.27 -28.46 -11.72
C SER A 532 11.13 -28.74 -10.22
N LEU A 533 10.29 -27.95 -9.53
CA LEU A 533 9.92 -28.16 -8.13
C LEU A 533 9.07 -29.44 -7.99
N GLU A 534 8.03 -29.61 -8.82
CA GLU A 534 7.16 -30.79 -8.77
C GLU A 534 7.85 -32.11 -9.15
N GLY A 535 8.72 -32.08 -10.16
CA GLY A 535 9.43 -33.26 -10.68
C GLY A 535 10.30 -33.96 -9.65
N SER A 536 10.71 -33.26 -8.57
CA SER A 536 11.45 -33.88 -7.48
C SER A 536 10.62 -34.89 -6.67
N LYS A 537 9.28 -34.84 -6.73
CA LYS A 537 8.38 -35.77 -6.01
C LYS A 537 8.32 -37.16 -6.64
N ARG A 538 8.74 -37.32 -7.91
CA ARG A 538 8.60 -38.58 -8.67
C ARG A 538 9.87 -39.42 -8.80
N GLN A 539 11.04 -38.88 -8.44
CA GLN A 539 12.33 -39.57 -8.55
C GLN A 539 12.91 -40.06 -7.22
N SER A 540 12.27 -39.75 -6.10
CA SER A 540 12.49 -40.37 -4.79
C SER A 540 11.42 -41.42 -4.53
#